data_AF-A0A9N9P9Y8-F1
#
_entry.id   AF-A0A9N9P9Y8-F1
#
_cell.length_a   1.000
_cell.length_b   1.000
_cell.length_c   1.000
_cell.angle_alpha   90.00
_cell.angle_beta   90.00
_cell.angle_gamma   90.00
#
_symmetry.space_group_name_H-M   'P 1'
#
loop_
_entity.id
_entity.type
_entity.pdbx_description
1 polymer ?
#
loop_
_entity_poly.entity_id
_entity_poly.type
_entity_poly.pdbx_seq_one_letter_code
_entity_poly.pdbx_strand_id
1 'polypeptide(L)'
;KFENIANLTIHLYEDAILEYKEERSMKDLQLVDFKQTELHSFNNYANALKIIIKVPSLNNYLKQNVIPIITDWLGQLFIKKIITYLKIQQSAANILQVYKNFYPIIGPLHVVLN
;
A
#
# COMPACT_ATOMS: atom_id res chain seq x y z
N LYS A 1 -18.21 -33.25 1.11
CA LYS A 1 -19.13 -33.09 -0.05
C LYS A 1 -18.63 -31.86 -0.79
N PHE A 2 -17.98 -32.02 -1.94
CA PHE A 2 -17.42 -30.89 -2.70
C PHE A 2 -18.55 -30.18 -3.44
N GLU A 3 -18.56 -28.84 -3.39
CA GLU A 3 -19.49 -28.05 -4.18
C GLU A 3 -19.17 -28.20 -5.67
N ASN A 4 -20.20 -28.36 -6.49
CA ASN A 4 -20.09 -28.49 -7.94
C ASN A 4 -19.53 -27.17 -8.49
N ILE A 5 -18.52 -27.24 -9.37
CA ILE A 5 -17.89 -26.07 -10.02
C ILE A 5 -18.95 -25.16 -10.69
N ALA A 6 -20.10 -25.72 -11.09
CA ALA A 6 -21.23 -24.97 -11.62
C ALA A 6 -21.84 -23.93 -10.66
N ASN A 7 -21.57 -24.01 -9.35
CA ASN A 7 -22.03 -23.04 -8.35
C ASN A 7 -21.02 -21.90 -8.09
N LEU A 8 -19.85 -21.90 -8.73
CA LEU A 8 -18.91 -20.79 -8.65
C LEU A 8 -19.38 -19.66 -9.56
N THR A 9 -19.79 -18.54 -8.95
CA THR A 9 -19.95 -17.27 -9.68
C THR A 9 -18.56 -16.81 -10.15
N ILE A 10 -18.22 -17.12 -11.41
CA ILE A 10 -17.02 -16.58 -12.03
C ILE A 10 -17.32 -15.13 -12.39
N HIS A 11 -16.80 -14.20 -11.60
CA HIS A 11 -16.78 -12.79 -11.96
C HIS A 11 -15.75 -12.60 -13.08
N LEU A 12 -16.23 -12.57 -14.33
CA LEU A 12 -15.43 -12.19 -15.49
C LEU A 12 -15.29 -10.67 -15.49
N TYR A 13 -14.06 -10.19 -15.24
CA TYR A 13 -13.73 -8.76 -15.23
C TYR A 13 -13.14 -8.28 -16.55
N GLU A 14 -13.17 -9.10 -17.61
CA GLU A 14 -12.57 -8.76 -18.91
C GLU A 14 -13.18 -7.47 -19.50
N ASP A 15 -14.50 -7.35 -19.42
CA ASP A 15 -15.23 -6.16 -19.87
C ASP A 15 -14.81 -4.91 -19.08
N ALA A 16 -14.66 -5.04 -17.76
CA ALA A 16 -14.20 -3.95 -16.89
C ALA A 16 -12.70 -3.61 -17.10
N ILE A 17 -11.89 -4.53 -17.59
CA ILE A 17 -10.49 -4.24 -17.96
C ILE A 17 -10.44 -3.43 -19.26
N LEU A 18 -11.32 -3.74 -20.22
CA LEU A 18 -11.41 -3.04 -21.50
C LEU A 18 -12.03 -1.66 -21.35
N GLU A 19 -13.15 -1.53 -20.63
CA GLU A 19 -13.83 -0.24 -20.41
C GLU A 19 -12.95 0.76 -19.67
N TYR A 20 -12.23 0.31 -18.63
CA TYR A 20 -11.44 1.20 -17.77
C TYR A 20 -9.94 1.21 -18.10
N LYS A 21 -9.55 0.84 -19.32
CA LYS A 21 -8.14 0.68 -19.72
C LYS A 21 -7.33 1.97 -19.57
N GLU A 22 -7.95 3.11 -19.89
CA GLU A 22 -7.32 4.43 -19.74
C GLU A 22 -7.21 4.84 -18.27
N GLU A 23 -8.24 4.65 -17.43
CA GLU A 23 -8.15 4.97 -15.99
C GLU A 23 -7.24 4.01 -15.21
N ARG A 24 -7.12 2.76 -15.67
CA ARG A 24 -6.18 1.76 -15.12
C ARG A 24 -4.80 1.86 -15.75
N SER A 25 -4.58 2.81 -16.66
CA SER A 25 -3.27 3.07 -17.24
C SER A 25 -2.30 3.47 -16.13
N MET A 26 -1.20 2.74 -16.01
CA MET A 26 -0.10 3.08 -15.09
C MET A 26 0.83 4.14 -15.70
N LYS A 27 0.28 5.09 -16.47
CA LYS A 27 1.02 6.27 -16.93
C LYS A 27 1.52 7.02 -15.70
N ASP A 28 2.81 7.35 -15.71
CA ASP A 28 3.52 8.01 -14.61
C ASP A 28 3.69 7.17 -13.32
N LEU A 29 3.50 5.84 -13.39
CA LEU A 29 3.86 4.94 -12.30
C LEU A 29 5.32 4.48 -12.42
N GLN A 30 6.06 4.57 -11.31
CA GLN A 30 7.41 4.00 -11.21
C GLN A 30 7.40 2.74 -10.35
N LEU A 31 7.75 1.61 -10.94
CA LEU A 31 8.09 0.41 -10.20
C LEU A 31 9.48 0.61 -9.56
N VAL A 32 9.53 0.55 -8.24
CA VAL A 32 10.76 0.79 -7.47
C VAL A 32 11.54 -0.50 -7.20
N ASP A 33 10.84 -1.58 -6.84
CA ASP A 33 11.48 -2.86 -6.49
C ASP A 33 10.44 -4.00 -6.51
N PHE A 34 10.92 -5.23 -6.64
CA PHE A 34 10.14 -6.45 -6.40
C PHE A 34 10.84 -7.30 -5.34
N LYS A 35 10.17 -7.46 -4.20
CA LYS A 35 10.68 -8.30 -3.11
C LYS A 35 9.64 -9.34 -2.72
N GLN A 36 9.98 -10.61 -2.93
CA GLN A 36 9.22 -11.69 -2.35
C GLN A 36 9.40 -11.66 -0.83
N THR A 37 8.28 -11.58 -0.11
CA THR A 37 8.27 -11.66 1.35
C THR A 37 7.18 -12.63 1.77
N GLU A 38 7.40 -13.31 2.89
CA GLU A 38 6.32 -14.04 3.56
C GLU A 38 5.19 -13.05 3.91
N LEU A 39 3.95 -13.49 3.78
CA LEU A 39 2.77 -12.63 3.82
C LEU A 39 2.74 -11.70 5.07
N HIS A 40 2.36 -10.45 4.83
CA HIS A 40 1.87 -9.42 5.76
C HIS A 40 2.45 -9.33 7.20
N SER A 41 3.75 -9.53 7.44
CA SER A 41 4.31 -9.24 8.78
C SER A 41 4.64 -7.75 8.97
N PHE A 42 4.71 -7.29 10.23
CA PHE A 42 5.19 -5.95 10.57
C PHE A 42 6.60 -5.68 9.98
N ASN A 43 7.50 -6.65 10.08
CA ASN A 43 8.87 -6.49 9.59
C ASN A 43 8.93 -6.38 8.05
N ASN A 44 8.05 -7.10 7.33
CA ASN A 44 8.03 -7.08 5.88
C ASN A 44 7.60 -5.72 5.33
N TYR A 45 6.55 -5.12 5.90
CA TYR A 45 6.15 -3.76 5.56
C TYR A 45 7.19 -2.71 5.98
N ALA A 46 7.87 -2.89 7.12
CA ALA A 46 8.94 -1.98 7.53
C ALA A 46 10.12 -2.01 6.54
N ASN A 47 10.45 -3.19 6.02
CA ASN A 47 11.46 -3.34 4.98
C ASN A 47 11.03 -2.76 3.64
N ALA A 48 9.76 -2.88 3.26
CA ALA A 48 9.22 -2.24 2.05
C ALA A 48 9.33 -0.70 2.12
N LEU A 49 8.94 -0.09 3.26
CA LEU A 49 9.09 1.36 3.45
C LEU A 49 10.56 1.81 3.38
N LYS A 50 11.50 1.00 3.89
CA LYS A 50 12.94 1.28 3.77
C LYS A 50 13.43 1.31 2.33
N ILE A 51 12.88 0.47 1.46
CA ILE A 51 13.24 0.45 0.03
C ILE A 51 12.75 1.75 -0.63
N ILE A 52 11.50 2.13 -0.36
CA ILE A 52 10.87 3.34 -0.86
C ILE A 52 11.69 4.59 -0.53
N ILE A 53 12.12 4.76 0.73
CA ILE A 53 12.88 5.97 1.14
C ILE A 53 14.34 6.01 0.63
N LYS A 54 14.86 4.88 0.13
CA LYS A 54 16.20 4.81 -0.47
C LYS A 54 16.21 5.34 -1.91
N VAL A 55 15.05 5.49 -2.55
CA VAL A 55 14.93 6.09 -3.87
C VAL A 55 15.20 7.60 -3.76
N PRO A 56 16.27 8.14 -4.38
CA PRO A 56 16.65 9.54 -4.19
C PRO A 56 15.58 10.55 -4.62
N SER A 57 14.92 10.30 -5.76
CA SER A 57 13.84 11.16 -6.26
C SER A 57 12.68 11.23 -5.28
N LEU A 58 12.28 10.09 -4.73
CA LEU A 58 11.18 10.01 -3.78
C LEU A 58 11.56 10.60 -2.41
N ASN A 59 12.79 10.39 -1.96
CA ASN A 59 13.29 11.00 -0.74
C ASN A 59 13.28 12.54 -0.85
N ASN A 60 13.72 13.08 -1.99
CA ASN A 60 13.63 14.52 -2.27
C ASN A 60 12.18 15.01 -2.32
N TYR A 61 11.28 14.28 -2.98
CA TYR A 61 9.86 14.60 -3.01
C TYR A 61 9.26 14.65 -1.59
N LEU A 62 9.59 13.69 -0.75
CA LEU A 62 9.12 13.56 0.64
C LEU A 62 9.74 14.60 1.59
N LYS A 63 10.64 15.49 1.16
CA LYS A 63 11.09 16.62 2.00
C LYS A 63 10.00 17.68 2.17
N GLN A 64 9.14 17.84 1.17
CA GLN A 64 8.11 18.89 1.13
C GLN A 64 6.70 18.34 0.92
N ASN A 65 6.56 17.10 0.46
CA ASN A 65 5.28 16.49 0.14
C ASN A 65 4.98 15.28 1.02
N VAL A 66 3.73 14.86 1.03
CA VAL A 66 3.25 13.66 1.72
C VAL A 66 2.84 12.59 0.70
N ILE A 67 2.98 11.32 1.09
CA ILE A 67 2.47 10.19 0.32
C ILE A 67 1.29 9.58 1.10
N PRO A 68 0.07 9.62 0.55
CA PRO A 68 -1.02 8.83 1.08
C PRO A 68 -0.75 7.35 0.81
N ILE A 69 -0.91 6.53 1.85
CA ILE A 69 -0.87 5.07 1.77
C ILE A 69 -2.29 4.58 1.97
N ILE A 70 -2.85 3.96 0.95
CA ILE A 70 -4.18 3.36 0.99
C ILE A 70 -4.15 2.16 1.95
N THR A 71 -5.06 2.14 2.93
CA THR A 71 -5.09 1.15 4.03
C THR A 71 -6.49 0.52 4.19
N ASP A 72 -7.07 0.11 3.07
CA ASP A 72 -8.52 -0.10 2.93
C ASP A 72 -8.97 -1.50 3.32
N TRP A 73 -8.03 -2.43 3.45
CA TRP A 73 -8.30 -3.81 3.81
C TRP A 73 -7.80 -4.06 5.23
N LEU A 74 -8.60 -4.76 6.05
CA LEU A 74 -8.19 -5.36 7.32
C LEU A 74 -6.81 -6.07 7.30
N GLY A 75 -6.37 -6.66 6.17
CA GLY A 75 -5.06 -7.31 6.01
C GLY A 75 -3.89 -6.34 5.92
N GLN A 76 -4.15 -5.05 5.74
CA GLN A 76 -3.15 -3.98 5.72
C GLN A 76 -2.95 -3.33 7.10
N LEU A 77 -3.53 -3.89 8.17
CA LEU A 77 -3.35 -3.42 9.56
C LEU A 77 -1.88 -3.15 9.92
N PHE A 78 -0.96 -3.96 9.40
CA PHE A 78 0.46 -3.85 9.70
C PHE A 78 1.09 -2.55 9.16
N ILE A 79 0.70 -2.06 7.98
CA ILE A 79 1.28 -0.82 7.45
C ILE A 79 0.86 0.38 8.30
N LYS A 80 -0.41 0.42 8.75
CA LYS A 80 -0.91 1.41 9.70
C LYS A 80 -0.16 1.34 11.02
N LYS A 81 -0.01 0.14 11.59
CA LYS A 81 0.75 -0.08 12.85
C LYS A 81 2.19 0.42 12.75
N ILE A 82 2.87 0.17 11.62
CA ILE A 82 4.26 0.59 11.43
C ILE A 82 4.35 2.11 11.32
N ILE A 83 3.51 2.74 10.50
CA ILE A 83 3.55 4.20 10.35
C ILE A 83 3.27 4.87 11.70
N THR A 84 2.28 4.38 12.45
CA THR A 84 1.99 4.88 13.80
C THR A 84 3.17 4.65 14.75
N TYR A 85 3.75 3.45 14.77
CA TYR A 85 4.92 3.13 15.59
C TYR A 85 6.12 4.03 15.26
N LEU A 86 6.43 4.25 13.98
CA LEU A 86 7.52 5.11 13.53
C LEU A 86 7.29 6.57 13.94
N LYS A 87 6.05 7.05 13.90
CA LYS A 87 5.70 8.40 14.37
C LYS A 87 5.90 8.54 15.88
N ILE A 88 5.54 7.54 16.67
CA ILE A 88 5.73 7.52 18.13
C ILE A 88 7.21 7.43 18.51
N GLN A 89 7.97 6.51 17.89
CA GLN A 89 9.40 6.35 18.17
C GLN A 89 10.24 7.56 17.75
N GLN A 90 9.81 8.34 16.75
CA GLN A 90 10.51 9.58 16.37
C GLN A 90 10.46 10.67 17.42
N SER A 91 9.37 10.74 18.19
CA SER A 91 9.29 11.65 19.32
C SER A 91 10.39 11.36 20.37
N ALA A 92 10.99 10.16 20.31
CA ALA A 92 12.04 9.70 21.20
C ALA A 92 13.42 9.50 20.52
N ALA A 93 13.54 9.59 19.18
CA ALA A 93 14.78 9.26 18.45
C ALA A 93 14.94 9.97 17.09
N ASN A 94 16.19 10.12 16.62
CA ASN A 94 16.59 10.69 15.31
C ASN A 94 16.25 9.77 14.09
N ILE A 95 15.01 9.30 13.97
CA ILE A 95 14.61 8.57 12.75
C ILE A 95 14.38 9.59 11.63
N LEU A 96 14.64 9.18 10.39
CA LEU A 96 14.55 10.02 9.19
C LEU A 96 13.17 10.72 9.08
N GLN A 97 13.18 12.05 8.95
CA GLN A 97 11.98 12.89 8.82
C GLN A 97 11.01 12.39 7.73
N VAL A 98 11.57 11.80 6.67
CA VAL A 98 10.86 11.19 5.53
C VAL A 98 9.75 10.21 5.94
N TYR A 99 9.88 9.51 7.08
CA TYR A 99 8.82 8.60 7.52
C TYR A 99 7.55 9.31 8.03
N LYS A 100 7.64 10.58 8.46
CA LYS A 100 6.46 11.36 8.89
C LYS A 100 5.53 11.66 7.72
N ASN A 101 6.08 11.69 6.53
CA ASN A 101 5.40 12.10 5.31
C ASN A 101 4.53 10.98 4.73
N PHE A 102 4.54 9.77 5.31
CA PHE A 102 3.57 8.74 5.00
C PHE A 102 2.31 8.89 5.86
N TYR A 103 1.15 8.91 5.20
CA TYR A 103 -0.14 9.04 5.86
C TYR A 103 -1.07 7.91 5.45
N PRO A 104 -1.49 7.03 6.38
CA PRO A 104 -2.50 6.04 6.07
C PRO A 104 -3.82 6.76 5.79
N ILE A 105 -4.42 6.50 4.63
CA ILE A 105 -5.76 6.95 4.28
C ILE A 105 -6.71 5.76 4.22
N ILE A 106 -7.97 6.02 4.54
CA ILE A 106 -9.06 5.10 4.29
C ILE A 106 -9.55 5.42 2.88
N GLY A 107 -9.45 4.46 2.00
CA GLY A 107 -9.93 4.55 0.64
C GLY A 107 -11.26 3.82 0.44
N PRO A 108 -11.73 3.80 -0.82
CA PRO A 108 -13.15 3.61 -1.13
C PRO A 108 -13.70 2.25 -0.73
N LEU A 109 -12.87 1.21 -0.75
CA LEU A 109 -13.30 -0.16 -0.47
C LEU A 109 -13.82 -0.31 0.97
N HIS A 110 -13.27 0.45 1.92
CA HIS A 110 -13.72 0.44 3.31
C HIS A 110 -15.13 1.02 3.48
N VAL A 111 -15.53 1.96 2.62
CA VAL A 111 -16.85 2.61 2.69
C VAL A 111 -17.96 1.69 2.15
N VAL A 112 -17.63 0.84 1.18
CA VAL A 112 -18.60 -0.06 0.51
C VAL A 112 -18.83 -1.36 1.29
N LEU A 113 -17.88 -1.78 2.12
CA LEU A 113 -17.94 -3.04 2.87
C LEU A 113 -18.52 -2.90 4.29
N ASN A 114 -18.94 -1.69 4.69
CA ASN A 114 -19.52 -1.39 6.00
C ASN A 114 -21.00 -1.06 5.92
#